data_AF-A0AB40ECL4-F1
#
_entry.id   AF-A0AB40ECL4-F1
#
_cell.length_a   1.000
_cell.length_b   1.000
_cell.length_c   1.000
_cell.angle_alpha   90.00
_cell.angle_beta   90.00
_cell.angle_gamma   90.00
#
_symmetry.space_group_name_H-M   'P 1'
#
loop_
_entity.id
_entity.type
_entity.pdbx_description
1 polymer ?
#
loop_
_entity_poly.entity_id
_entity_poly.type
_entity_poly.pdbx_seq_one_letter_code
_entity_poly.pdbx_strand_id
1 'polypeptide(L)'
;MSSNATRLSHLQSYVDELNEKVESGCSDSKSLSDGLNRLLSESEEELVSARKELAALLRKILAVRRQLDDVPSQSELIQYEGRLSELYAHIQGKHQQTQKYYDTYNTLLEIKELMLKETSLLNSLSSQFQAAISSTGGRMKLIESMEGIVKGSRQKLEKVQLGLEEQQQACDALKNKYTAEITARRQWYSLLKVFQEECAKNERLRSIAS
;
A
#
# COMPACT_ATOMS: atom_id res chain seq x y z
N MET A 1 37.55 -30.68 18.64
CA MET A 1 38.73 -30.39 19.48
C MET A 1 39.56 -31.64 19.79
N SER A 2 38.94 -32.79 20.15
CA SER A 2 39.68 -34.03 20.47
C SER A 2 40.44 -34.69 19.30
N SER A 3 40.02 -34.50 18.05
CA SER A 3 40.60 -35.20 16.88
C SER A 3 41.89 -34.56 16.33
N ASN A 4 42.11 -33.27 16.56
CA ASN A 4 43.31 -32.59 16.04
C ASN A 4 44.50 -32.78 16.98
N ALA A 5 44.25 -32.86 18.29
CA ALA A 5 45.27 -33.14 19.30
C ALA A 5 45.86 -34.55 19.13
N THR A 6 45.03 -35.56 18.84
CA THR A 6 45.48 -36.92 18.57
C THR A 6 46.24 -37.08 17.25
N ARG A 7 45.91 -36.28 16.22
CA ARG A 7 46.69 -36.25 14.96
C ARG A 7 48.04 -35.58 15.14
N LEU A 8 48.10 -34.48 15.87
CA LEU A 8 49.36 -33.81 16.20
C LEU A 8 50.28 -34.75 16.99
N SER A 9 49.78 -35.48 17.98
CA SER A 9 50.59 -36.47 18.71
C SER A 9 51.07 -37.63 17.82
N HIS A 10 50.24 -38.10 16.88
CA HIS A 10 50.61 -39.17 15.94
C HIS A 10 51.65 -38.70 14.90
N LEU A 11 51.53 -37.46 14.41
CA LEU A 11 52.50 -36.87 13.51
C LEU A 11 53.83 -36.63 14.23
N GLN A 12 53.78 -36.17 15.48
CA GLN A 12 54.96 -35.97 16.31
C GLN A 12 55.72 -37.30 16.54
N SER A 13 55.02 -38.36 16.93
CA SER A 13 55.65 -39.67 17.14
C SER A 13 56.25 -40.26 15.86
N TYR A 14 55.64 -39.99 14.70
CA TYR A 14 56.16 -40.46 13.41
C TYR A 14 57.37 -39.64 12.93
N VAL A 15 57.40 -38.34 13.22
CA VAL A 15 58.59 -37.48 13.00
C VAL A 15 59.77 -37.95 13.85
N ASP A 16 59.51 -38.33 15.10
CA ASP A 16 60.54 -38.86 15.99
C ASP A 16 61.08 -40.22 15.49
N GLU A 17 60.20 -41.12 15.01
CA GLU A 17 60.57 -42.42 14.43
C GLU A 17 61.36 -42.29 13.10
N LEU A 18 61.11 -41.25 12.33
CA LEU A 18 61.84 -40.95 11.09
C LEU A 18 63.22 -40.35 11.36
N ASN A 19 63.34 -39.47 12.36
CA ASN A 19 64.63 -38.93 12.78
C ASN A 19 65.56 -40.05 13.26
N GLU A 20 65.05 -41.02 14.03
CA GLU A 20 65.79 -42.19 14.50
C GLU A 20 66.26 -43.09 13.33
N LYS A 21 65.41 -43.28 12.30
CA LYS A 21 65.77 -44.03 11.09
C LYS A 21 66.80 -43.32 10.21
N VAL A 22 66.80 -41.99 10.16
CA VAL A 22 67.81 -41.20 9.45
C VAL A 22 69.17 -41.25 10.16
N GLU A 23 69.18 -41.23 11.49
CA GLU A 23 70.41 -41.42 12.30
C GLU A 23 71.01 -42.83 12.16
N SER A 24 70.19 -43.84 11.88
CA SER A 24 70.61 -45.25 11.70
C SER A 24 71.23 -45.61 10.32
N GLY A 25 71.25 -44.70 9.34
CA GLY A 25 71.99 -44.87 8.08
C GLY A 25 71.48 -45.96 7.11
N CYS A 26 70.16 -46.16 7.01
CA CYS A 26 69.56 -47.20 6.17
C CYS A 26 69.48 -46.82 4.66
N SER A 27 69.91 -47.69 3.74
CA SER A 27 70.02 -47.45 2.28
C SER A 27 68.70 -47.35 1.49
N ASP A 28 67.52 -47.42 2.12
CA ASP A 28 66.24 -47.47 1.41
C ASP A 28 65.54 -46.10 1.32
N SER A 29 66.31 -45.08 0.89
CA SER A 29 65.87 -43.68 0.76
C SER A 29 64.64 -43.51 -0.14
N LYS A 30 64.44 -44.43 -1.10
CA LYS A 30 63.32 -44.41 -2.04
C LYS A 30 62.00 -44.80 -1.37
N SER A 31 62.00 -45.87 -0.58
CA SER A 31 60.85 -46.33 0.22
C SER A 31 60.39 -45.27 1.24
N LEU A 32 61.34 -44.58 1.89
CA LEU A 32 61.08 -43.45 2.78
C LEU A 32 60.44 -42.24 2.06
N SER A 33 61.00 -41.88 0.90
CA SER A 33 60.48 -40.80 0.05
C SER A 33 59.07 -41.12 -0.46
N ASP A 34 58.82 -42.36 -0.88
CA ASP A 34 57.52 -42.81 -1.36
C ASP A 34 56.46 -42.81 -0.26
N GLY A 35 56.82 -43.18 0.98
CA GLY A 35 55.93 -43.09 2.15
C GLY A 35 55.60 -41.65 2.55
N LEU A 36 56.57 -40.73 2.49
CA LEU A 36 56.36 -39.30 2.72
C LEU A 36 55.47 -38.66 1.64
N ASN A 37 55.73 -38.97 0.36
CA ASN A 37 54.92 -38.49 -0.75
C ASN A 37 53.48 -39.00 -0.65
N ARG A 38 53.28 -40.24 -0.19
CA ARG A 38 51.96 -40.81 0.06
C ARG A 38 51.23 -40.07 1.19
N LEU A 39 51.87 -39.84 2.33
CA LEU A 39 51.26 -39.08 3.44
C LEU A 39 50.97 -37.63 3.07
N LEU A 40 51.87 -37.00 2.31
CA LEU A 40 51.66 -35.65 1.80
C LEU A 40 50.44 -35.63 0.86
N SER A 41 50.35 -36.57 -0.09
CA SER A 41 49.21 -36.75 -0.99
C SER A 41 47.91 -37.00 -0.22
N GLU A 42 47.91 -37.87 0.79
CA GLU A 42 46.74 -38.13 1.66
C GLU A 42 46.31 -36.85 2.40
N SER A 43 47.27 -36.08 2.93
CA SER A 43 46.97 -34.81 3.60
C SER A 43 46.48 -33.71 2.64
N GLU A 44 46.99 -33.67 1.40
CA GLU A 44 46.55 -32.76 0.35
C GLU A 44 45.13 -33.11 -0.11
N GLU A 45 44.82 -34.40 -0.27
CA GLU A 45 43.48 -34.88 -0.57
C GLU A 45 42.47 -34.53 0.52
N GLU A 46 42.85 -34.67 1.79
CA GLU A 46 42.05 -34.23 2.93
C GLU A 46 41.85 -32.71 2.97
N LEU A 47 42.88 -31.93 2.65
CA LEU A 47 42.75 -30.49 2.52
C LEU A 47 41.81 -30.11 1.38
N VAL A 48 41.89 -30.81 0.24
CA VAL A 48 41.01 -30.62 -0.91
C VAL A 48 39.57 -31.02 -0.56
N SER A 49 39.34 -32.11 0.17
CA SER A 49 38.01 -32.53 0.60
C SER A 49 37.42 -31.53 1.60
N ALA A 50 38.18 -31.09 2.60
CA ALA A 50 37.76 -30.06 3.56
C ALA A 50 37.45 -28.72 2.86
N ARG A 51 38.24 -28.31 1.86
CA ARG A 51 37.95 -27.13 1.02
C ARG A 51 36.66 -27.30 0.22
N LYS A 52 36.40 -28.49 -0.34
CA LYS A 52 35.14 -28.79 -1.06
C LYS A 52 33.93 -28.73 -0.13
N GLU A 53 34.05 -29.25 1.09
CA GLU A 53 33.01 -29.18 2.12
C GLU A 53 32.73 -27.74 2.54
N LEU A 54 33.77 -26.94 2.80
CA LEU A 54 33.63 -25.52 3.11
C LEU A 54 32.94 -24.77 1.95
N ALA A 55 33.34 -25.04 0.71
CA ALA A 55 32.70 -24.44 -0.47
C ALA A 55 31.23 -24.88 -0.62
N ALA A 56 30.87 -26.11 -0.23
CA ALA A 56 29.48 -26.56 -0.20
C ALA A 56 28.66 -25.84 0.90
N LEU A 57 29.24 -25.65 2.09
CA LEU A 57 28.61 -24.89 3.18
C LEU A 57 28.41 -23.42 2.80
N LEU A 58 29.40 -22.76 2.21
CA LEU A 58 29.29 -21.38 1.74
C LEU A 58 28.19 -21.23 0.68
N ARG A 59 28.07 -22.18 -0.26
CA ARG A 59 26.97 -22.20 -1.22
C ARG A 59 25.59 -22.32 -0.54
N LYS A 60 25.47 -23.16 0.50
CA LYS A 60 24.24 -23.28 1.30
C LYS A 60 23.92 -21.99 2.05
N ILE A 61 24.90 -21.35 2.69
CA ILE A 61 24.73 -20.07 3.40
C ILE A 61 24.27 -18.99 2.43
N LEU A 62 24.88 -18.90 1.25
CA LEU A 62 24.48 -17.94 0.21
C LEU A 62 23.06 -18.20 -0.29
N ALA A 63 22.65 -19.46 -0.43
CA ALA A 63 21.27 -19.80 -0.80
C ALA A 63 20.27 -19.32 0.25
N VAL A 64 20.56 -19.54 1.54
CA VAL A 64 19.70 -19.05 2.64
C VAL A 64 19.69 -17.53 2.72
N ARG A 65 20.82 -16.86 2.50
CA ARG A 65 20.87 -15.39 2.47
C ARG A 65 20.00 -14.82 1.34
N ARG A 66 20.05 -15.39 0.14
CA ARG A 66 19.16 -14.99 -0.96
C ARG A 66 17.69 -15.14 -0.60
N GLN A 67 17.32 -16.26 0.02
CA GLN A 67 15.94 -16.46 0.50
C GLN A 67 15.53 -15.43 1.57
N LEU A 68 16.48 -14.95 2.38
CA LEU A 68 16.21 -13.91 3.37
C LEU A 68 16.11 -12.52 2.71
N ASP A 69 16.97 -12.23 1.74
CA ASP A 69 16.94 -10.98 0.97
C ASP A 69 15.66 -10.86 0.11
N ASP A 70 15.06 -11.98 -0.27
CA ASP A 70 13.74 -12.01 -0.94
C ASP A 70 12.59 -11.60 0.01
N VAL A 71 12.80 -11.61 1.33
CA VAL A 71 11.80 -11.19 2.32
C VAL A 71 12.05 -9.73 2.68
N PRO A 72 11.05 -8.84 2.51
CA PRO A 72 11.22 -7.43 2.83
C PRO A 72 11.52 -7.24 4.32
N SER A 73 12.54 -6.42 4.58
CA SER A 73 12.93 -5.98 5.91
C SER A 73 11.85 -5.10 6.56
N GLN A 74 11.90 -4.98 7.89
CA GLN A 74 11.02 -4.09 8.65
C GLN A 74 11.04 -2.65 8.09
N SER A 75 12.21 -2.15 7.69
CA SER A 75 12.37 -0.82 7.08
C SER A 75 11.69 -0.70 5.72
N GLU A 76 11.78 -1.73 4.88
CA GLU A 76 11.12 -1.73 3.56
C GLU A 76 9.60 -1.80 3.72
N LEU A 77 9.09 -2.59 4.68
CA LEU A 77 7.67 -2.64 4.99
C LEU A 77 7.12 -1.27 5.38
N ILE A 78 7.83 -0.52 6.23
CA ILE A 78 7.45 0.84 6.62
C ILE A 78 7.46 1.79 5.41
N GLN A 79 8.46 1.67 4.52
CA GLN A 79 8.50 2.45 3.29
C GLN A 79 7.32 2.14 2.36
N TYR A 80 6.97 0.85 2.20
CA TYR A 80 5.83 0.43 1.40
C TYR A 80 4.51 0.90 2.00
N GLU A 81 4.34 0.84 3.31
CA GLU A 81 3.16 1.35 4.00
C GLU A 81 2.97 2.86 3.73
N GLY A 82 4.04 3.64 3.86
CA GLY A 82 4.02 5.07 3.53
C GLY A 82 3.65 5.30 2.06
N ARG A 83 4.30 4.58 1.15
CA ARG A 83 4.06 4.74 -0.29
C ARG A 83 2.66 4.32 -0.71
N LEU A 84 2.10 3.27 -0.11
CA LEU A 84 0.72 2.84 -0.34
C LEU A 84 -0.26 3.87 0.19
N SER A 85 0.01 4.48 1.35
CA SER A 85 -0.81 5.54 1.92
C SER A 85 -0.83 6.79 1.03
N GLU A 86 0.33 7.20 0.50
CA GLU A 86 0.42 8.28 -0.49
C GLU A 86 -0.35 7.96 -1.77
N LEU A 87 -0.16 6.76 -2.31
CA LEU A 87 -0.85 6.31 -3.51
C LEU A 87 -2.37 6.31 -3.30
N TYR A 88 -2.83 5.84 -2.14
CA TYR A 88 -4.24 5.85 -1.77
C TYR A 88 -4.80 7.27 -1.72
N ALA A 89 -4.07 8.22 -1.13
CA ALA A 89 -4.45 9.62 -1.11
C ALA A 89 -4.55 10.22 -2.53
N HIS A 90 -3.61 9.88 -3.42
CA HIS A 90 -3.66 10.30 -4.81
C HIS A 90 -4.86 9.72 -5.57
N ILE A 91 -5.13 8.42 -5.42
CA ILE A 91 -6.28 7.75 -6.04
C ILE A 91 -7.58 8.39 -5.54
N GLN A 92 -7.70 8.62 -4.23
CA GLN A 92 -8.88 9.25 -3.63
C GLN A 92 -9.08 10.67 -4.15
N GLY A 93 -8.01 11.47 -4.26
CA GLY A 93 -8.08 12.81 -4.83
C GLY A 93 -8.53 12.79 -6.30
N LYS A 94 -8.01 11.85 -7.10
CA LYS A 94 -8.44 11.68 -8.50
C LYS A 94 -9.89 11.24 -8.61
N HIS A 95 -10.33 10.32 -7.75
CA HIS A 95 -11.73 9.88 -7.72
C HIS A 95 -12.69 11.05 -7.42
N GLN A 96 -12.38 11.85 -6.40
CA GLN A 96 -13.17 13.05 -6.08
C GLN A 96 -13.16 14.09 -7.22
N GLN A 97 -12.01 14.29 -7.87
CA GLN A 97 -11.90 15.18 -9.01
C GLN A 97 -12.80 14.71 -10.18
N THR A 98 -12.76 13.41 -10.49
CA THR A 98 -13.58 12.81 -11.54
C THR A 98 -15.08 12.93 -11.22
N GLN A 99 -15.49 12.66 -9.98
CA GLN A 99 -16.88 12.86 -9.56
C GLN A 99 -17.35 14.30 -9.79
N LYS A 100 -16.57 15.30 -9.35
CA LYS A 100 -16.88 16.71 -9.58
C LYS A 100 -17.03 17.06 -11.06
N TYR A 101 -16.20 16.47 -11.93
CA TYR A 101 -16.33 16.66 -13.38
C TYR A 101 -17.63 16.07 -13.93
N TYR A 102 -18.01 14.87 -13.49
CA TYR A 102 -19.29 14.27 -13.89
C TYR A 102 -20.49 15.07 -13.39
N ASP A 103 -20.47 15.54 -12.14
CA ASP A 103 -21.53 16.39 -11.58
C ASP A 103 -21.67 17.70 -12.38
N THR A 104 -20.54 18.34 -12.69
CA THR A 104 -20.52 19.57 -13.51
C THR A 104 -21.01 19.28 -14.94
N TYR A 105 -20.61 18.16 -15.52
CA TYR A 105 -21.06 17.76 -16.85
C TYR A 105 -22.57 17.51 -16.90
N ASN A 106 -23.10 16.76 -15.94
CA ASN A 106 -24.54 16.43 -15.88
C ASN A 106 -25.37 17.70 -15.67
N THR A 107 -24.96 18.59 -14.77
CA THR A 107 -25.65 19.87 -14.57
C THR A 107 -25.63 20.75 -15.82
N LEU A 108 -24.50 20.84 -16.53
CA LEU A 108 -24.42 21.57 -17.80
C LEU A 108 -25.29 20.93 -18.89
N LEU A 109 -25.39 19.60 -18.93
CA LEU A 109 -26.25 18.88 -19.86
C LEU A 109 -27.72 19.19 -19.61
N GLU A 110 -28.16 19.16 -18.34
CA GLU A 110 -29.53 19.53 -17.96
C GLU A 110 -29.85 20.99 -18.32
N ILE A 111 -28.92 21.93 -18.05
CA ILE A 111 -29.06 23.34 -18.45
C ILE A 111 -29.21 23.46 -19.96
N LYS A 112 -28.36 22.78 -20.74
CA LYS A 112 -28.44 22.77 -22.20
C LYS A 112 -29.80 22.28 -22.69
N GLU A 113 -30.31 21.20 -22.12
CA GLU A 113 -31.62 20.67 -22.49
C GLU A 113 -32.77 21.65 -22.17
N LEU A 114 -32.72 22.31 -21.01
CA LEU A 114 -33.68 23.35 -20.66
C LEU A 114 -33.61 24.55 -21.61
N MET A 115 -32.40 25.00 -21.96
CA MET A 115 -32.21 26.08 -22.93
C MET A 115 -32.75 25.72 -24.32
N LEU A 116 -32.59 24.47 -24.78
CA LEU A 116 -33.14 24.01 -26.04
C LEU A 116 -34.68 24.00 -26.02
N LYS A 117 -35.29 23.57 -24.90
CA LYS A 117 -36.75 23.61 -24.70
C LYS A 117 -37.26 25.06 -24.74
N GLU A 118 -36.57 25.99 -24.09
CA GLU A 118 -36.93 27.41 -24.09
C GLU A 118 -36.81 28.03 -25.49
N THR A 119 -35.72 27.72 -26.20
CA THR A 119 -35.52 28.19 -27.59
C THR A 119 -36.63 27.68 -28.51
N SER A 120 -37.00 26.40 -28.39
CA SER A 120 -38.09 25.80 -29.15
C SER A 120 -39.43 26.47 -28.84
N LEU A 121 -39.70 26.76 -27.56
CA LEU A 121 -40.91 27.46 -27.11
C LEU A 121 -40.98 28.88 -27.69
N LEU A 122 -39.89 29.65 -27.61
CA LEU A 122 -39.81 31.01 -28.14
C LEU A 122 -39.98 31.04 -29.67
N ASN A 123 -39.39 30.09 -30.38
CA ASN A 123 -39.58 29.96 -31.84
C ASN A 123 -41.03 29.63 -32.20
N SER A 124 -41.65 28.71 -31.47
CA SER A 124 -43.07 28.37 -31.61
C SER A 124 -43.98 29.58 -31.35
N LEU A 125 -43.69 30.34 -30.31
CA LEU A 125 -44.43 31.56 -29.98
C LEU A 125 -44.28 32.62 -31.07
N SER A 126 -43.05 32.89 -31.52
CA SER A 126 -42.73 33.87 -32.55
C SER A 126 -43.47 33.56 -33.86
N SER A 127 -43.42 32.30 -34.32
CA SER A 127 -44.10 31.88 -35.56
C SER A 127 -45.63 32.03 -35.51
N GLN A 128 -46.24 31.80 -34.35
CA GLN A 128 -47.70 31.87 -34.17
C GLN A 128 -48.20 33.30 -33.88
N PHE A 129 -47.31 34.20 -33.46
CA PHE A 129 -47.68 35.53 -32.95
C PHE A 129 -48.47 36.38 -33.95
N GLN A 130 -47.95 36.52 -35.18
CA GLN A 130 -48.57 37.37 -36.21
C GLN A 130 -49.96 36.88 -36.63
N ALA A 131 -50.13 35.56 -36.77
CA ALA A 131 -51.42 34.96 -37.11
C ALA A 131 -52.43 35.13 -35.97
N ALA A 132 -51.99 34.95 -34.72
CA ALA A 132 -52.85 35.08 -33.55
C ALA A 132 -53.32 36.52 -33.31
N ILE A 133 -52.44 37.52 -33.47
CA ILE A 133 -52.78 38.93 -33.18
C ILE A 133 -53.79 39.53 -34.18
N SER A 134 -53.82 38.98 -35.40
CA SER A 134 -54.65 39.43 -36.52
C SER A 134 -56.16 39.27 -36.28
N SER A 135 -56.59 38.52 -35.26
CA SER A 135 -58.00 38.34 -34.92
C SER A 135 -58.25 38.39 -33.41
N THR A 136 -59.44 38.84 -32.99
CA THR A 136 -59.81 38.88 -31.56
C THR A 136 -59.81 37.48 -30.93
N GLY A 137 -60.31 36.47 -31.65
CA GLY A 137 -60.29 35.08 -31.17
C GLY A 137 -58.87 34.50 -31.08
N GLY A 138 -57.98 34.85 -32.02
CA GLY A 138 -56.57 34.45 -31.98
C GLY A 138 -55.83 35.09 -30.79
N ARG A 139 -56.10 36.37 -30.48
CA ARG A 139 -55.56 37.05 -29.30
C ARG A 139 -55.95 36.37 -27.99
N MET A 140 -57.22 35.97 -27.85
CA MET A 140 -57.70 35.28 -26.66
C MET A 140 -57.03 33.90 -26.48
N LYS A 141 -56.90 33.12 -27.56
CA LYS A 141 -56.18 31.83 -27.53
C LYS A 141 -54.70 31.98 -27.18
N LEU A 142 -54.05 33.03 -27.68
CA LEU A 142 -52.65 33.32 -27.35
C LEU A 142 -52.48 33.61 -25.86
N ILE A 143 -53.40 34.40 -25.28
CA ILE A 143 -53.42 34.69 -23.84
C ILE A 143 -53.59 33.40 -23.03
N GLU A 144 -54.60 32.57 -23.35
CA GLU A 144 -54.81 31.29 -22.66
C GLU A 144 -53.57 30.37 -22.74
N SER A 145 -52.91 30.31 -23.90
CA SER A 145 -51.68 29.53 -24.09
C SER A 145 -50.53 30.05 -23.24
N MET A 146 -50.31 31.36 -23.22
CA MET A 146 -49.29 32.01 -22.38
C MET A 146 -49.55 31.78 -20.89
N GLU A 147 -50.81 31.91 -20.44
CA GLU A 147 -51.19 31.61 -19.06
C GLU A 147 -50.93 30.15 -18.69
N GLY A 148 -51.24 29.22 -19.60
CA GLY A 148 -50.93 27.79 -19.45
C GLY A 148 -49.43 27.53 -19.32
N ILE A 149 -48.60 28.15 -20.16
CA ILE A 149 -47.12 28.05 -20.11
C ILE A 149 -46.60 28.57 -18.77
N VAL A 150 -47.03 29.75 -18.33
CA VAL A 150 -46.59 30.36 -17.06
C VAL A 150 -46.99 29.47 -15.89
N LYS A 151 -48.23 28.96 -15.87
CA LYS A 151 -48.72 28.07 -14.82
C LYS A 151 -47.91 26.77 -14.78
N GLY A 152 -47.67 26.15 -15.93
CA GLY A 152 -46.87 24.93 -16.02
C GLY A 152 -45.41 25.14 -15.59
N SER A 153 -44.82 26.29 -15.92
CA SER A 153 -43.47 26.68 -15.49
C SER A 153 -43.39 26.85 -13.96
N ARG A 154 -44.35 27.58 -13.36
CA ARG A 154 -44.43 27.75 -11.90
C ARG A 154 -44.55 26.42 -11.17
N GLN A 155 -45.42 25.52 -11.64
CA GLN A 155 -45.58 24.18 -11.05
C GLN A 155 -44.30 23.33 -11.11
N LYS A 156 -43.54 23.42 -12.19
CA LYS A 156 -42.24 22.73 -12.30
C LYS A 156 -41.22 23.32 -11.33
N LEU A 157 -41.16 24.64 -11.22
CA LEU A 157 -40.26 25.34 -10.30
C LEU A 157 -40.54 24.93 -8.86
N GLU A 158 -41.80 24.94 -8.44
CA GLU A 158 -42.22 24.53 -7.09
C GLU A 158 -41.80 23.09 -6.77
N LYS A 159 -41.99 22.15 -7.71
CA LYS A 159 -41.56 20.76 -7.53
C LYS A 159 -40.05 20.63 -7.35
N VAL A 160 -39.27 21.38 -8.13
CA VAL A 160 -37.80 21.38 -8.03
C VAL A 160 -37.34 22.00 -6.71
N GLN A 161 -37.98 23.08 -6.26
CA GLN A 161 -37.69 23.71 -4.97
C GLN A 161 -37.97 22.77 -3.80
N LEU A 162 -39.11 22.09 -3.81
CA LEU A 162 -39.45 21.12 -2.77
C LEU A 162 -38.45 19.96 -2.73
N GLY A 163 -38.08 19.41 -3.88
CA GLY A 163 -37.04 18.38 -3.95
C GLY A 163 -35.68 18.85 -3.46
N LEU A 164 -35.31 20.12 -3.75
CA LEU A 164 -34.07 20.72 -3.25
C LEU A 164 -34.07 20.81 -1.72
N GLU A 165 -35.18 21.24 -1.12
CA GLU A 165 -35.33 21.32 0.34
C GLU A 165 -35.20 19.93 1.00
N GLU A 166 -35.84 18.91 0.44
CA GLU A 166 -35.74 17.53 0.91
C GLU A 166 -34.28 17.01 0.87
N GLN A 167 -33.58 17.24 -0.24
CA GLN A 167 -32.17 16.84 -0.38
C GLN A 167 -31.26 17.61 0.57
N GLN A 168 -31.51 18.91 0.77
CA GLN A 168 -30.75 19.74 1.70
C GLN A 168 -30.90 19.22 3.14
N GLN A 169 -32.13 18.92 3.56
CA GLN A 169 -32.39 18.34 4.89
C GLN A 169 -31.69 16.99 5.07
N ALA A 170 -31.72 16.11 4.06
CA ALA A 170 -31.02 14.83 4.10
C ALA A 170 -29.50 15.01 4.22
N CYS A 171 -28.93 15.95 3.46
CA CYS A 171 -27.52 16.29 3.49
C CYS A 171 -27.09 16.81 4.87
N ASP A 172 -27.86 17.72 5.46
CA ASP A 172 -27.56 18.29 6.76
C ASP A 172 -27.73 17.27 7.90
N ALA A 173 -28.73 16.38 7.80
CA ALA A 173 -28.86 15.25 8.72
C ALA A 173 -27.62 14.33 8.68
N LEU A 174 -27.08 14.04 7.50
CA LEU A 174 -25.88 13.22 7.35
C LEU A 174 -24.62 13.93 7.89
N LYS A 175 -24.45 15.24 7.61
CA LYS A 175 -23.35 16.05 8.17
C LYS A 175 -23.39 16.07 9.69
N ASN A 176 -24.58 16.21 10.29
CA ASN A 176 -24.75 16.21 11.74
C ASN A 176 -24.36 14.86 12.35
N LYS A 177 -24.75 13.75 11.72
CA LYS A 177 -24.31 12.41 12.15
C LYS A 177 -22.78 12.26 12.06
N TYR A 178 -22.20 12.65 10.93
CA TYR A 178 -20.75 12.56 10.72
C TYR A 178 -19.95 13.39 11.75
N THR A 179 -20.39 14.61 12.04
CA THR A 179 -19.75 15.47 13.04
C THR A 179 -19.89 14.90 14.45
N ALA A 180 -21.04 14.33 14.81
CA ALA A 180 -21.23 13.62 16.07
C ALA A 180 -20.25 12.44 16.22
N GLU A 181 -20.11 11.59 15.20
CA GLU A 181 -19.17 10.47 15.21
C GLU A 181 -17.70 10.93 15.33
N ILE A 182 -17.32 12.02 14.65
CA ILE A 182 -15.99 12.62 14.82
C ILE A 182 -15.76 13.05 16.26
N THR A 183 -16.74 13.71 16.88
CA THR A 183 -16.61 14.18 18.27
C THR A 183 -16.47 13.02 19.24
N ALA A 184 -17.27 11.96 19.07
CA ALA A 184 -17.15 10.73 19.86
C ALA A 184 -15.77 10.09 19.68
N ARG A 185 -15.28 9.95 18.45
CA ARG A 185 -13.93 9.44 18.17
C ARG A 185 -12.85 10.25 18.87
N ARG A 186 -12.94 11.59 18.83
CA ARG A 186 -11.98 12.48 19.51
C ARG A 186 -12.01 12.28 21.03
N GLN A 187 -13.20 12.12 21.62
CA GLN A 187 -13.34 11.81 23.04
C GLN A 187 -12.68 10.47 23.39
N TRP A 188 -12.90 9.42 22.60
CA TRP A 188 -12.26 8.12 22.79
C TRP A 188 -10.74 8.20 22.72
N TYR A 189 -10.17 8.91 21.74
CA TYR A 189 -8.72 9.12 21.67
C TYR A 189 -8.17 9.86 22.89
N SER A 190 -8.88 10.90 23.37
CA SER A 190 -8.48 11.61 24.58
C SER A 190 -8.48 10.69 25.81
N LEU A 191 -9.51 9.86 25.97
CA LEU A 191 -9.61 8.91 27.08
C LEU A 191 -8.51 7.84 27.00
N LEU A 192 -8.25 7.31 25.80
CA LEU A 192 -7.18 6.33 25.57
C LEU A 192 -5.81 6.90 25.93
N LYS A 193 -5.57 8.17 25.60
CA LYS A 193 -4.32 8.86 25.95
C LYS A 193 -4.14 8.98 27.46
N VAL A 194 -5.18 9.41 28.18
CA VAL A 194 -5.17 9.49 29.65
C VAL A 194 -4.94 8.11 30.27
N PHE A 195 -5.61 7.08 29.75
CA PHE A 195 -5.43 5.70 30.20
C PHE A 195 -3.98 5.22 30.01
N GLN A 196 -3.37 5.51 28.86
CA GLN A 196 -1.99 5.15 28.57
C GLN A 196 -1.00 5.84 29.52
N GLU A 197 -1.24 7.11 29.86
CA GLU A 197 -0.44 7.87 30.82
C GLU A 197 -0.52 7.26 32.24
N GLU A 198 -1.72 6.89 32.70
CA GLU A 198 -1.90 6.23 34.00
C GLU A 198 -1.28 4.82 34.04
N CYS A 199 -1.37 4.04 32.94
CA CYS A 199 -0.67 2.76 32.81
C CYS A 199 0.85 2.93 32.94
N ALA A 200 1.44 3.89 32.21
CA ALA A 200 2.87 4.18 32.28
C ALA A 200 3.31 4.66 33.68
N LYS A 201 2.42 5.34 34.41
CA LYS A 201 2.65 5.74 35.81
C LYS A 201 2.59 4.54 36.76
N ASN A 202 1.63 3.64 36.58
CA ASN A 202 1.49 2.42 37.38
C ASN A 202 2.71 1.49 37.20
N GLU A 203 3.18 1.31 35.96
CA GLU A 203 4.40 0.56 35.65
C GLU A 203 5.62 1.15 36.35
N ARG A 204 5.79 2.48 36.32
CA ARG A 204 6.84 3.17 37.07
C ARG A 204 6.75 2.91 38.57
N LEU A 205 5.57 3.02 39.17
CA LEU A 205 5.38 2.75 40.60
C LEU A 205 5.72 1.30 40.97
N ARG A 206 5.31 0.33 40.13
CA ARG A 206 5.67 -1.08 40.33
C ARG A 206 7.18 -1.33 40.25
N SER A 207 7.88 -0.66 39.35
CA SER A 207 9.35 -0.77 39.23
C SER A 207 10.11 -0.17 40.41
N ILE A 208 9.51 0.76 41.16
CA ILE A 208 10.09 1.35 42.38
C ILE A 208 9.81 0.48 43.61
N ALA A 209 8.71 -0.29 43.58
CA ALA A 209 8.28 -1.16 44.67
C ALA A 209 8.92 -2.56 44.65
N SER A 210 9.62 -2.95 43.56
CA SER A 210 10.43 -4.17 43.48
C SER A 210 11.90 -3.88 43.71
#